data_AF-A0A935I7F2-F1
#
_entry.id   AF-A0A935I7F2-F1
#
_cell.length_a   1.000
_cell.length_b   1.000
_cell.length_c   1.000
_cell.angle_alpha   90.00
_cell.angle_beta   90.00
_cell.angle_gamma   90.00
#
_symmetry.space_group_name_H-M   'P 1'
#
loop_
_entity.id
_entity.type
_entity.pdbx_description
1 polymer ?
#
loop_
_entity_poly.entity_id
_entity_poly.type
_entity_poly.pdbx_seq_one_letter_code
_entity_poly.pdbx_strand_id
1 'polypeptide(L)'
;MNLTIALEACPSNNITVALYTSGCGLIASQTIAYTGPGAYTVAIPYTTISNATTCWIKVTNENSLVIWSSALSTFTASAISYNFTTGLSQVFGNTNLINVGGVWSMISGDVNQDDAVDGTDLADIDNDAISGVPGSISGNPTDLNCDGFVDLA
;
A
#
# COMPACT_ATOMS: atom_id res chain seq x y z
N MET A 1 -1.64 15.55 3.45
CA MET A 1 -1.69 14.95 2.11
C MET A 1 -2.98 14.19 1.97
N ASN A 2 -3.65 14.25 0.82
CA ASN A 2 -4.81 13.42 0.51
C ASN A 2 -4.36 12.35 -0.49
N LEU A 3 -4.34 11.09 -0.06
CA LEU A 3 -3.93 9.97 -0.89
C LEU A 3 -5.14 9.11 -1.22
N THR A 4 -5.38 8.83 -2.49
CA THR A 4 -6.36 7.82 -2.90
C THR A 4 -5.64 6.55 -3.35
N ILE A 5 -5.94 5.43 -2.69
CA ILE A 5 -5.43 4.09 -3.00
C ILE A 5 -6.55 3.05 -2.89
N ALA A 6 -6.29 1.84 -3.36
CA ALA A 6 -7.14 0.69 -3.13
C ALA A 6 -6.27 -0.55 -2.87
N LEU A 7 -6.72 -1.43 -1.98
CA LEU A 7 -6.19 -2.78 -1.81
C LEU A 7 -7.11 -3.77 -2.54
N GLU A 8 -6.55 -4.81 -3.18
CA GLU A 8 -7.36 -5.72 -4.00
C GLU A 8 -8.21 -6.70 -3.18
N ALA A 9 -7.70 -7.20 -2.04
CA ALA A 9 -8.30 -8.30 -1.30
C ALA A 9 -8.74 -7.91 0.11
N CYS A 10 -7.97 -7.07 0.80
CA CYS A 10 -8.21 -6.72 2.19
C CYS A 10 -8.95 -5.37 2.34
N PRO A 11 -10.16 -5.34 2.92
CA PRO A 11 -10.92 -4.09 3.12
C PRO A 11 -10.38 -3.24 4.28
N SER A 12 -9.55 -3.78 5.16
CA SER A 12 -8.92 -3.04 6.25
C SER A 12 -7.55 -3.58 6.65
N ASN A 13 -6.50 -2.78 6.46
CA ASN A 13 -5.13 -3.09 6.91
C ASN A 13 -4.39 -1.76 7.21
N ASN A 14 -3.20 -1.80 7.77
CA ASN A 14 -2.34 -0.64 7.81
C ASN A 14 -1.65 -0.42 6.46
N ILE A 15 -1.53 0.83 6.05
CA ILE A 15 -0.61 1.23 4.99
C ILE A 15 0.42 2.17 5.58
N THR A 16 1.65 2.08 5.09
CA THR A 16 2.70 3.05 5.38
C THR A 16 2.95 3.88 4.14
N VAL A 17 2.87 5.20 4.30
CA VAL A 17 3.12 6.16 3.25
C VAL A 17 4.37 6.93 3.61
N ALA A 18 5.35 6.90 2.72
CA ALA A 18 6.63 7.55 2.89
C ALA A 18 6.90 8.51 1.73
N LEU A 19 7.46 9.67 2.07
CA LEU A 19 7.84 10.70 1.12
C LEU A 19 9.34 10.70 0.97
N TYR A 20 9.83 10.69 -0.27
CA TYR A 20 11.26 10.64 -0.58
C TYR A 20 11.66 11.83 -1.46
N THR A 21 12.88 12.33 -1.28
CA THR A 21 13.49 13.29 -2.19
C THR A 21 13.80 12.65 -3.54
N SER A 22 14.14 13.45 -4.56
CA SER A 22 14.61 12.94 -5.86
C SER A 22 15.90 12.11 -5.76
N GLY A 23 16.68 12.27 -4.69
CA GLY A 23 17.87 11.47 -4.38
C GLY A 23 17.59 10.31 -3.41
N CYS A 24 16.34 9.85 -3.29
CA CYS A 24 15.91 8.75 -2.43
C CYS A 24 16.16 8.95 -0.92
N GLY A 25 16.29 10.20 -0.46
CA GLY A 25 16.35 10.52 0.96
C GLY A 25 14.95 10.56 1.58
N LEU A 26 14.74 9.91 2.73
CA LEU A 26 13.45 9.95 3.43
C LEU A 26 13.16 11.36 3.96
N ILE A 27 11.98 11.91 3.65
CA ILE A 27 11.50 13.21 4.13
C ILE A 27 10.59 12.99 5.36
N ALA A 28 9.61 12.11 5.22
CA ALA A 28 8.65 11.77 6.27
C ALA A 28 8.01 10.41 5.97
N SER A 29 7.55 9.72 7.00
CA SER A 29 6.80 8.47 6.87
C SER A 29 5.66 8.45 7.89
N GLN A 30 4.50 7.94 7.49
CA GLN A 30 3.33 7.81 8.35
C GLN A 30 2.64 6.49 8.07
N THR A 31 2.34 5.73 9.12
CA THR A 31 1.47 4.55 9.05
C THR A 31 0.07 4.95 9.48
N ILE A 32 -0.92 4.50 8.73
CA ILE A 32 -2.33 4.82 8.93
C ILE A 32 -3.18 3.58 8.71
N ALA A 33 -4.28 3.47 9.45
CA ALA A 33 -5.28 2.45 9.19
C ALA A 33 -6.02 2.79 7.89
N TYR A 34 -6.04 1.83 6.97
CA TYR A 34 -6.89 1.82 5.79
C TYR A 34 -8.18 1.09 6.13
N THR A 35 -9.33 1.67 5.80
CA THR A 35 -10.64 1.22 6.26
C THR A 35 -11.72 1.23 5.16
N GLY A 36 -11.34 1.04 3.90
CA GLY A 36 -12.26 1.14 2.77
C GLY A 36 -12.20 -0.07 1.82
N PRO A 37 -13.32 -0.70 1.44
CA PRO A 37 -13.31 -1.53 0.24
C PRO A 37 -13.13 -0.64 -1.00
N GLY A 38 -12.22 -1.03 -1.91
CA GLY A 38 -11.98 -0.30 -3.16
C GLY A 38 -11.28 1.05 -2.97
N ALA A 39 -11.49 2.01 -3.88
CA ALA A 39 -10.79 3.30 -3.82
C ALA A 39 -11.15 4.09 -2.55
N TYR A 40 -10.17 4.32 -1.69
CA TYR A 40 -10.30 5.06 -0.44
C TYR A 40 -9.33 6.24 -0.40
N THR A 41 -9.85 7.43 -0.09
CA THR A 41 -9.05 8.63 0.09
C THR A 41 -8.77 8.85 1.58
N VAL A 42 -7.49 8.82 1.94
CA VAL A 42 -7.03 9.02 3.30
C VAL A 42 -6.22 10.31 3.46
N ALA A 43 -6.50 11.03 4.55
CA ALA A 43 -5.76 12.22 4.93
C ALA A 43 -4.54 11.84 5.78
N ILE A 44 -3.35 12.08 5.25
CA ILE A 44 -2.07 11.77 5.89
C ILE A 44 -1.47 13.05 6.46
N PRO A 45 -1.23 13.13 7.78
CA PRO A 45 -0.80 14.36 8.44
C PRO A 45 0.70 14.61 8.24
N TYR A 46 1.05 15.32 7.18
CA TYR A 46 2.39 15.91 6.98
C TYR A 46 2.34 17.43 7.23
N THR A 47 2.24 17.83 8.49
CA THR A 47 1.94 19.22 8.90
C THR A 47 3.16 20.14 8.91
N THR A 48 4.38 19.60 8.83
CA THR A 48 5.64 20.34 8.97
C THR A 48 6.41 20.54 7.66
N ILE A 49 5.89 20.03 6.54
CA ILE A 49 6.58 20.11 5.25
C ILE A 49 6.29 21.46 4.58
N SER A 50 7.37 22.15 4.17
CA SER A 50 7.28 23.43 3.49
C SER A 50 6.63 23.32 2.10
N ASN A 51 6.01 24.41 1.66
CA ASN A 51 5.59 24.56 0.27
C ASN A 51 6.79 24.46 -0.69
N ALA A 52 6.52 24.07 -1.93
CA ALA A 52 7.49 23.85 -3.00
C ALA A 52 8.44 22.65 -2.78
N THR A 53 8.33 21.91 -1.67
CA THR A 53 9.01 20.62 -1.52
C THR A 53 8.45 19.62 -2.53
N THR A 54 9.33 19.07 -3.37
CA THR A 54 9.01 18.00 -4.32
C THR A 54 9.40 16.63 -3.74
N CYS A 55 8.53 15.64 -3.85
CA CYS A 55 8.81 14.30 -3.34
C CYS A 55 8.17 13.18 -4.18
N TRP A 56 8.79 12.02 -4.16
CA TRP A 56 8.16 10.75 -4.53
C TRP A 56 7.28 10.27 -3.38
N ILE A 57 6.21 9.57 -3.71
CA ILE A 57 5.30 8.95 -2.73
C ILE A 57 5.50 7.44 -2.86
N LYS A 58 5.95 6.80 -1.78
CA LYS A 58 6.00 5.34 -1.63
C LYS A 58 4.81 4.91 -0.77
N VAL A 59 4.09 3.89 -1.19
CA VAL A 59 3.07 3.23 -0.38
C VAL A 59 3.48 1.77 -0.20
N THR A 60 3.50 1.32 1.05
CA THR A 60 3.72 -0.07 1.42
C THR A 60 2.55 -0.56 2.26
N ASN A 61 2.29 -1.85 2.19
CA ASN A 61 1.29 -2.55 2.98
C ASN A 61 1.88 -3.90 3.38
N GLU A 62 1.41 -4.48 4.48
CA GLU A 62 2.03 -5.64 5.13
C GLU A 62 2.10 -6.89 4.24
N ASN A 63 1.23 -7.00 3.23
CA ASN A 63 1.14 -8.19 2.38
C ASN A 63 0.94 -7.89 0.90
N SER A 64 1.38 -6.71 0.45
CA SER A 64 1.18 -6.26 -0.93
C SER A 64 2.46 -5.71 -1.54
N LEU A 65 2.57 -5.83 -2.87
CA LEU A 65 3.65 -5.24 -3.63
C LEU A 65 3.71 -3.73 -3.43
N VAL A 66 4.92 -3.23 -3.23
CA VAL A 66 5.20 -1.81 -3.07
C VAL A 66 4.87 -1.03 -4.33
N ILE A 67 4.31 0.16 -4.16
CA ILE A 67 4.10 1.12 -5.25
C ILE A 67 4.79 2.46 -4.97
N TRP A 68 5.25 3.08 -6.05
CA TRP A 68 5.83 4.42 -6.07
C TRP A 68 5.05 5.31 -7.03
N SER A 69 4.86 6.59 -6.71
CA SER A 69 4.29 7.55 -7.65
C SER A 69 5.07 7.58 -8.96
N SER A 70 4.38 7.73 -10.09
CA SER A 70 5.03 7.78 -11.42
C SER A 70 5.81 9.07 -11.68
N ALA A 71 5.54 10.12 -10.90
CA ALA A 71 6.26 11.38 -10.94
C ALA A 71 6.43 11.99 -9.53
N LEU A 72 7.33 12.97 -9.43
CA LEU A 72 7.45 13.84 -8.27
C LEU A 72 6.16 14.66 -8.08
N SER A 73 5.70 14.75 -6.84
CA SER A 73 4.60 15.60 -6.42
C SER A 73 5.11 16.78 -5.61
N THR A 74 4.49 17.95 -5.74
CA THR A 74 4.92 19.18 -5.07
C THR A 74 3.92 19.61 -4.00
N PHE A 75 4.42 19.94 -2.80
CA PHE A 75 3.60 20.56 -1.76
C PHE A 75 3.12 21.96 -2.19
N THR A 76 1.80 22.13 -2.24
CA THR A 76 1.13 23.40 -2.50
C THR A 76 0.11 23.66 -1.40
N ALA A 77 0.10 24.87 -0.84
CA ALA A 77 -0.72 25.20 0.35
C ALA A 77 -0.58 24.17 1.50
N SER A 78 0.63 23.68 1.73
CA SER A 78 1.00 22.66 2.74
C SER A 78 0.30 21.31 2.53
N ALA A 79 -0.11 21.02 1.30
CA ALA A 79 -0.74 19.76 0.93
C ALA A 79 -0.20 19.18 -0.38
N ILE A 80 -0.29 17.85 -0.49
CA ILE A 80 -0.18 17.08 -1.72
C ILE A 80 -1.46 16.27 -1.86
N SER A 81 -1.95 16.10 -3.09
CA SER A 81 -2.99 15.11 -3.41
C SER A 81 -2.48 14.18 -4.50
N TYR A 82 -2.66 12.87 -4.34
CA TYR A 82 -2.26 11.87 -5.33
C TYR A 82 -3.26 10.72 -5.37
N ASN A 83 -3.56 10.20 -6.57
CA ASN A 83 -4.54 9.14 -6.75
C ASN A 83 -3.98 8.01 -7.61
N PHE A 84 -3.64 6.89 -6.97
CA PHE A 84 -3.11 5.69 -7.63
C PHE A 84 -4.18 4.89 -8.38
N THR A 85 -5.46 5.09 -8.08
CA THR A 85 -6.56 4.23 -8.54
C THR A 85 -7.03 4.50 -9.97
N THR A 86 -6.44 5.48 -10.65
CA THR A 86 -6.88 5.94 -11.98
C THR A 86 -6.20 5.23 -13.15
N GLY A 87 -5.09 4.52 -12.92
CA GLY A 87 -4.33 3.87 -13.99
C GLY A 87 -2.98 3.33 -13.56
N LEU A 88 -2.46 2.35 -14.31
CA LEU A 88 -1.04 1.94 -14.18
C LEU A 88 -0.06 3.09 -14.40
N SER A 89 -0.45 4.12 -15.18
CA SER A 89 0.37 5.32 -15.37
C SER A 89 0.60 6.15 -14.11
N GLN A 90 -0.07 5.83 -13.00
CA GLN A 90 0.14 6.48 -11.70
C GLN A 90 1.28 5.85 -10.90
N VAL A 91 1.82 4.72 -11.34
CA VAL A 91 2.91 4.03 -10.65
C VAL A 91 4.16 3.98 -11.49
N PHE A 92 5.30 4.11 -10.83
CA PHE A 92 6.60 4.01 -11.49
C PHE A 92 6.71 2.68 -12.25
N GLY A 93 7.15 2.75 -13.51
CA GLY A 93 7.30 1.56 -14.37
C GLY A 93 5.98 0.97 -14.88
N ASN A 94 4.82 1.53 -14.56
CA ASN A 94 3.50 0.98 -14.94
C ASN A 94 3.30 -0.48 -14.48
N THR A 95 3.74 -0.80 -13.25
CA THR A 95 3.68 -2.15 -12.65
C THR A 95 3.06 -2.12 -11.25
N ASN A 96 2.81 -3.29 -10.66
CA ASN A 96 2.41 -3.48 -9.25
C ASN A 96 1.01 -2.93 -8.89
N LEU A 97 0.18 -2.67 -9.88
CA LEU A 97 -1.27 -2.49 -9.72
C LEU A 97 -2.04 -3.48 -10.59
N ILE A 98 -3.21 -3.88 -10.13
CA ILE A 98 -4.18 -4.66 -10.89
C ILE A 98 -5.50 -3.90 -11.02
N ASN A 99 -6.25 -4.12 -12.10
CA ASN A 99 -7.57 -3.53 -12.25
C ASN A 99 -8.64 -4.46 -11.66
N VAL A 100 -9.27 -4.03 -10.57
CA VAL A 100 -10.36 -4.74 -9.89
C VAL A 100 -11.65 -3.94 -10.12
N GLY A 101 -12.49 -4.39 -11.04
CA GLY A 101 -13.79 -3.76 -11.30
C GLY A 101 -13.70 -2.30 -11.75
N GLY A 102 -12.64 -1.91 -12.47
CA GLY A 102 -12.43 -0.53 -12.93
C GLY A 102 -11.61 0.34 -11.96
N VAL A 103 -11.26 -0.16 -10.79
CA VAL A 103 -10.39 0.51 -9.81
C VAL A 103 -9.01 -0.13 -9.86
N TRP A 104 -7.96 0.68 -9.95
CA TRP A 104 -6.59 0.16 -9.84
C TRP A 104 -6.20 0.00 -8.37
N SER A 105 -5.82 -1.21 -8.00
CA SER A 105 -5.53 -1.63 -6.64
C SER A 105 -4.13 -2.22 -6.51
N MET A 106 -3.53 -2.10 -5.33
CA MET A 106 -2.29 -2.79 -5.00
C MET A 106 -2.50 -4.30 -5.06
N ILE A 107 -1.50 -4.99 -5.61
CA ILE A 107 -1.47 -6.45 -5.71
C ILE A 107 -1.06 -7.01 -4.36
N SER A 108 -1.89 -7.87 -3.78
CA SER A 108 -1.64 -8.62 -2.55
C SER A 108 -0.89 -9.92 -2.84
N GLY A 109 -0.30 -10.50 -1.81
CA GLY A 109 0.41 -11.78 -1.88
C GLY A 109 1.91 -11.70 -1.62
N ASP A 110 2.50 -10.51 -1.50
CA ASP A 110 3.90 -10.33 -1.08
C ASP A 110 3.93 -10.25 0.46
N VAL A 111 3.78 -11.41 1.10
CA VAL A 111 3.59 -11.53 2.56
C VAL A 111 4.91 -11.45 3.32
N ASN A 112 6.03 -11.70 2.64
CA ASN A 112 7.37 -11.65 3.22
C ASN A 112 8.13 -10.35 2.88
N GLN A 113 7.55 -9.46 2.08
CA GLN A 113 8.04 -8.13 1.73
C GLN A 113 9.39 -8.18 0.98
N ASP A 114 9.52 -9.09 0.02
CA ASP A 114 10.70 -9.26 -0.83
C ASP A 114 10.59 -8.62 -2.22
N ASP A 115 9.52 -7.83 -2.44
CA ASP A 115 9.15 -7.17 -3.70
C ASP A 115 8.76 -8.15 -4.83
N ALA A 116 8.48 -9.42 -4.51
CA ALA A 116 7.93 -10.41 -5.42
C ALA A 116 6.68 -11.08 -4.82
N VAL A 117 5.88 -11.68 -5.70
CA VAL A 117 4.83 -12.63 -5.28
C VAL A 117 5.21 -13.95 -5.91
N ASP A 118 5.73 -14.87 -5.10
CA ASP A 118 6.26 -16.14 -5.56
C ASP A 118 5.95 -17.34 -4.65
N GLY A 119 6.66 -18.46 -4.86
CA GLY A 119 6.41 -19.69 -4.12
C GLY A 119 6.80 -19.62 -2.64
N THR A 120 7.63 -18.66 -2.25
CA THR A 120 8.01 -18.46 -0.85
C THR A 120 6.89 -17.81 -0.06
N ASP A 121 6.16 -16.85 -0.65
CA ASP A 121 4.94 -16.28 -0.06
C ASP A 121 3.88 -17.34 0.17
N LEU A 122 3.65 -18.20 -0.84
CA LEU A 122 2.70 -19.29 -0.74
C LEU A 122 3.09 -20.27 0.38
N ALA A 123 4.37 -20.55 0.55
CA ALA A 123 4.84 -21.42 1.62
C ALA A 123 4.58 -20.82 3.00
N ASP A 124 4.76 -19.50 3.17
CA ASP A 124 4.47 -18.82 4.43
C ASP A 124 2.97 -18.84 4.75
N ILE A 125 2.11 -18.58 3.76
CA ILE A 125 0.65 -18.66 3.91
C ILE A 125 0.20 -20.08 4.26
N ASP A 126 0.67 -21.10 3.53
CA ASP A 126 0.30 -22.50 3.76
C ASP A 126 0.73 -22.99 5.16
N ASN A 127 1.93 -22.60 5.61
CA ASN A 127 2.43 -22.97 6.93
C ASN A 127 1.56 -22.39 8.05
N ASP A 128 1.14 -21.12 7.91
CA ASP A 128 0.27 -20.45 8.87
C ASP A 128 -1.15 -21.00 8.84
N ALA A 129 -1.68 -21.31 7.66
CA ALA A 129 -2.99 -21.93 7.50
C ALA A 129 -3.07 -23.32 8.16
N ILE A 130 -2.06 -24.17 7.95
CA ILE A 130 -1.96 -25.49 8.59
C ILE A 130 -1.84 -25.37 10.10
N SER A 131 -1.13 -24.34 10.57
CA SER A 131 -0.92 -24.08 12.00
C SER A 131 -2.12 -23.40 12.68
N GLY A 132 -3.15 -23.01 11.92
CA GLY A 132 -4.33 -22.32 12.42
C GLY A 132 -3.98 -20.97 13.05
N VAL A 133 -3.04 -20.24 12.46
CA VAL A 133 -2.59 -18.94 12.98
C VAL A 133 -3.73 -17.93 12.84
N PRO A 134 -4.06 -17.16 13.90
CA PRO A 134 -4.99 -16.04 13.79
C PRO A 134 -4.50 -15.01 12.76
N GLY A 135 -5.42 -14.46 11.97
CA GLY A 135 -5.14 -13.51 10.90
C GLY A 135 -4.94 -12.05 11.36
N SER A 136 -5.06 -11.13 10.39
CA SER A 136 -4.74 -9.69 10.35
C SER A 136 -5.23 -8.84 11.53
N ILE A 137 -6.21 -9.29 12.31
CA ILE A 137 -6.55 -8.68 13.62
C ILE A 137 -5.34 -8.72 14.58
N SER A 138 -4.33 -9.56 14.29
CA SER A 138 -3.05 -9.66 14.99
C SER A 138 -1.84 -9.07 14.25
N GLY A 139 -2.00 -8.48 13.06
CA GLY A 139 -0.89 -7.99 12.22
C GLY A 139 -0.12 -9.12 11.51
N ASN A 140 -0.79 -10.23 11.21
CA ASN A 140 -0.20 -11.31 10.41
C ASN A 140 -0.37 -11.00 8.90
N PRO A 141 0.73 -10.83 8.14
CA PRO A 141 0.64 -10.53 6.71
C PRO A 141 0.05 -11.68 5.88
N THR A 142 0.04 -12.91 6.37
CA THR A 142 -0.46 -14.07 5.63
C THR A 142 -1.99 -14.16 5.53
N ASP A 143 -2.73 -13.36 6.31
CA ASP A 143 -4.18 -13.19 6.14
C ASP A 143 -4.47 -12.15 5.05
N LEU A 144 -4.65 -12.62 3.81
CA LEU A 144 -4.81 -11.79 2.62
C LEU A 144 -6.20 -11.16 2.49
N ASN A 145 -7.25 -11.80 3.01
CA ASN A 145 -8.63 -11.34 2.88
C ASN A 145 -9.10 -10.50 4.09
N CYS A 146 -8.31 -10.50 5.16
CA CYS A 146 -8.54 -9.80 6.42
C CYS A 146 -9.83 -10.24 7.14
N ASP A 147 -10.17 -11.53 7.08
CA ASP A 147 -11.32 -12.09 7.80
C ASP A 147 -10.99 -12.54 9.23
N GLY A 148 -9.72 -12.47 9.62
CA GLY A 148 -9.24 -12.80 10.95
C GLY A 148 -8.68 -14.22 11.10
N PHE A 149 -8.63 -15.00 10.02
CA PHE A 149 -8.01 -16.32 9.98
C PHE A 149 -7.09 -16.44 8.76
N VAL A 150 -6.01 -17.20 8.90
CA VAL A 150 -5.21 -17.63 7.73
C VAL A 150 -5.79 -18.96 7.27
N ASP A 151 -6.52 -18.96 6.17
CA ASP A 151 -7.14 -20.18 5.63
C ASP A 151 -7.33 -20.13 4.10
N LEU A 152 -7.95 -21.19 3.57
CA LEU A 152 -8.45 -21.25 2.19
C LEU A 152 -9.89 -20.71 2.18
N ALA A 153 -10.05 -19.48 1.72
CA ALA A 153 -11.34 -18.79 1.60
C ALA A 153 -12.21 -19.27 0.42
#